data_AF-A0A2W4ZQH5-F1
#
_entry.id   AF-A0A2W4ZQH5-F1
#
_cell.length_a   1.000
_cell.length_b   1.000
_cell.length_c   1.000
_cell.angle_alpha   90.00
_cell.angle_beta   90.00
_cell.angle_gamma   90.00
#
_symmetry.space_group_name_H-M   'P 1'
#
loop_
_entity.id
_entity.type
_entity.pdbx_description
1 polymer ?
#
loop_
_entity_poly.entity_id
_entity_poly.type
_entity_poly.pdbx_seq_one_letter_code
_entity_poly.pdbx_strand_id
1 'polypeptide(L)'
;MAADSLFEQLKHPNPQMRQRALAAIVENRNENTIALLLAALGEEDVVYRRAAVKTLGAIGMEAIPAVVEQMLHSENDTVRASCAKAMAQIAVSHPNASFPVEGIEALRKAMADPYPVVQIAAVMSLGEIGMPAVETLLETLKTTDNVAIALTITNTLGSIGDPRAVNVLRDLIQDHSVDSYVRETAESALPRLEQMLLTNTVKGSTRESESSLHS
;
A
#
# COMPACT_ATOMS: atom_id res chain seq x y z
N MET A 1 -3.41 6.06 -33.50
CA MET A 1 -2.51 6.86 -32.63
C MET A 1 -1.63 5.85 -31.92
N ALA A 2 -0.34 5.84 -32.23
CA ALA A 2 0.58 4.80 -31.74
C ALA A 2 0.66 4.85 -30.21
N ALA A 3 0.75 3.68 -29.55
CA ALA A 3 0.87 3.57 -28.09
C ALA A 3 2.00 4.47 -27.53
N ASP A 4 3.07 4.66 -28.28
CA ASP A 4 4.20 5.56 -27.98
C ASP A 4 3.74 7.01 -27.69
N SER A 5 2.69 7.48 -28.36
CA SER A 5 2.14 8.81 -28.12
C SER A 5 1.43 8.93 -26.78
N LEU A 6 0.85 7.84 -26.26
CA LEU A 6 0.13 7.84 -24.98
C LEU A 6 1.10 7.78 -23.79
N PHE A 7 2.16 6.97 -23.88
CA PHE A 7 3.18 6.91 -22.85
C PHE A 7 3.95 8.22 -22.72
N GLU A 8 4.24 8.92 -23.83
CA GLU A 8 4.80 10.27 -23.77
C GLU A 8 3.81 11.28 -23.15
N GLN A 9 2.50 11.14 -23.39
CA GLN A 9 1.51 12.00 -22.75
C GLN A 9 1.39 11.78 -21.23
N LEU A 10 1.84 10.65 -20.68
CA LEU A 10 1.94 10.47 -19.23
C LEU A 10 3.00 11.39 -18.59
N LYS A 11 3.93 11.93 -19.38
CA LYS A 11 4.94 12.91 -18.93
C LYS A 11 4.45 14.35 -19.02
N HIS A 12 3.30 14.58 -19.63
CA HIS A 12 2.84 15.92 -19.96
C HIS A 12 2.66 16.80 -18.70
N PRO A 13 3.07 18.09 -18.70
CA PRO A 13 2.98 18.95 -17.51
C PRO A 13 1.53 19.19 -17.05
N ASN A 14 0.58 19.24 -17.99
CA ASN A 14 -0.86 19.34 -17.72
C ASN A 14 -1.41 18.02 -17.10
N PRO A 15 -1.94 18.05 -15.85
CA PRO A 15 -2.49 16.87 -15.19
C PRO A 15 -3.68 16.22 -15.89
N GLN A 16 -4.55 17.01 -16.53
CA GLN A 16 -5.71 16.49 -17.27
C GLN A 16 -5.26 15.69 -18.50
N MET A 17 -4.19 16.09 -19.18
CA MET A 17 -3.63 15.33 -20.30
C MET A 17 -3.06 13.98 -19.85
N ARG A 18 -2.34 13.95 -18.72
CA ARG A 18 -1.86 12.69 -18.13
C ARG A 18 -3.01 11.76 -17.77
N GLN A 19 -4.09 12.29 -17.21
CA GLN A 19 -5.25 11.48 -16.83
C GLN A 19 -6.00 10.91 -18.05
N ARG A 20 -6.09 11.68 -19.15
CA ARG A 20 -6.61 11.17 -20.42
C ARG A 20 -5.73 10.08 -21.00
N ALA A 21 -4.41 10.25 -20.97
CA ALA A 21 -3.47 9.25 -21.43
C ALA A 21 -3.57 7.95 -20.61
N LEU A 22 -3.63 8.05 -19.27
CA LEU A 22 -3.88 6.93 -18.39
C LEU A 22 -5.17 6.19 -18.77
N ALA A 23 -6.29 6.91 -18.88
CA ALA A 23 -7.57 6.31 -19.23
C ALA A 23 -7.51 5.59 -20.59
N ALA A 24 -6.90 6.22 -21.59
CA ALA A 24 -6.73 5.64 -22.92
C ALA A 24 -5.82 4.40 -22.90
N ILE A 25 -4.75 4.39 -22.10
CA ILE A 25 -3.87 3.21 -21.94
C ILE A 25 -4.64 2.05 -21.29
N VAL A 26 -5.43 2.31 -20.26
CA VAL A 26 -6.21 1.27 -19.58
C VAL A 26 -7.30 0.70 -20.49
N GLU A 27 -7.97 1.56 -21.27
CA GLU A 27 -9.01 1.16 -22.23
C GLU A 27 -8.45 0.37 -23.42
N ASN A 28 -7.27 0.74 -23.92
CA ASN A 28 -6.64 0.13 -25.10
C ASN A 28 -5.46 -0.78 -24.72
N ARG A 29 -5.53 -1.43 -23.55
CA ARG A 29 -4.44 -2.28 -23.05
C ARG A 29 -4.21 -3.48 -23.97
N ASN A 30 -2.94 -3.78 -24.21
CA ASN A 30 -2.44 -5.00 -24.85
C ASN A 30 -1.43 -5.72 -23.94
N GLU A 31 -0.93 -6.88 -24.38
CA GLU A 31 0.02 -7.74 -23.66
C GLU A 31 1.30 -7.03 -23.17
N ASN A 32 1.72 -5.93 -23.82
CA ASN A 32 2.94 -5.19 -23.47
C ASN A 32 2.68 -4.03 -22.49
N THR A 33 1.43 -3.73 -22.17
CA THR A 33 1.06 -2.52 -21.39
C THR A 33 1.68 -2.53 -20.01
N ILE A 34 1.58 -3.66 -19.30
CA ILE A 34 2.15 -3.80 -17.96
C ILE A 34 3.68 -3.68 -18.04
N ALA A 35 4.33 -4.37 -18.98
CA ALA A 35 5.78 -4.32 -19.15
C ALA A 35 6.31 -2.88 -19.42
N LEU A 36 5.61 -2.10 -20.25
CA LEU A 36 5.98 -0.71 -20.52
C LEU A 36 5.80 0.20 -19.30
N LEU A 37 4.73 0.01 -18.53
CA LEU A 37 4.52 0.76 -17.28
C LEU A 37 5.54 0.39 -16.20
N LEU A 38 5.93 -0.87 -16.15
CA LEU A 38 6.98 -1.41 -15.28
C LEU A 38 8.36 -0.82 -15.61
N ALA A 39 8.69 -0.68 -16.89
CA ALA A 39 9.90 0.05 -17.30
C ALA A 39 9.84 1.53 -16.87
N ALA A 40 8.68 2.17 -16.99
CA ALA A 40 8.47 3.56 -16.58
C ALA A 40 8.65 3.80 -15.07
N LEU A 41 8.64 2.76 -14.22
CA LEU A 41 8.94 2.88 -12.79
C LEU A 41 10.42 3.21 -12.50
N GLY A 42 11.32 2.96 -13.45
CA GLY A 42 12.76 3.23 -13.32
C GLY A 42 13.22 4.55 -13.94
N GLU A 43 12.33 5.26 -14.62
CA GLU A 43 12.65 6.51 -15.33
C GLU A 43 12.98 7.65 -14.37
N GLU A 44 13.87 8.57 -14.75
CA GLU A 44 14.29 9.69 -13.89
C GLU A 44 13.16 10.68 -13.61
N ASP A 45 12.23 10.85 -14.55
CA ASP A 45 11.09 11.74 -14.42
C ASP A 45 10.09 11.22 -13.35
N VAL A 46 10.06 11.93 -12.22
CA VAL A 46 9.16 11.64 -11.08
C VAL A 46 7.68 11.69 -11.50
N VAL A 47 7.31 12.60 -12.40
CA VAL A 47 5.94 12.72 -12.91
C VAL A 47 5.57 11.48 -13.70
N TYR A 48 6.49 10.98 -14.52
CA TYR A 48 6.27 9.77 -15.30
C TYR A 48 6.14 8.53 -14.42
N ARG A 49 7.05 8.35 -13.44
CA ARG A 49 6.96 7.25 -12.47
C ARG A 49 5.63 7.24 -11.74
N ARG A 50 5.19 8.41 -11.26
CA ARG A 50 3.90 8.56 -10.56
C ARG A 50 2.71 8.26 -11.47
N ALA A 51 2.78 8.66 -12.73
CA ALA A 51 1.74 8.34 -13.70
C ALA A 51 1.70 6.82 -13.96
N ALA A 52 2.85 6.16 -14.11
CA ALA A 52 2.94 4.72 -14.28
C ALA A 52 2.35 3.95 -13.09
N VAL A 53 2.68 4.34 -11.84
CA VAL A 53 2.09 3.80 -10.61
C VAL A 53 0.55 3.91 -10.63
N LYS A 54 0.02 5.08 -11.01
CA LYS A 54 -1.43 5.30 -11.10
C LYS A 54 -2.08 4.43 -12.18
N THR A 55 -1.43 4.28 -13.33
CA THR A 55 -1.94 3.46 -14.43
C THR A 55 -1.94 1.98 -14.05
N LEU A 56 -0.87 1.48 -13.41
CA LEU A 56 -0.85 0.11 -12.86
C LEU A 56 -1.96 -0.10 -11.82
N GLY A 57 -2.16 0.91 -10.96
CA GLY A 57 -3.28 0.98 -10.04
C GLY A 57 -4.65 0.78 -10.69
N ALA A 58 -4.89 1.46 -11.80
CA ALA A 58 -6.14 1.38 -12.55
C ALA A 58 -6.29 0.09 -13.38
N ILE A 59 -5.19 -0.59 -13.72
CA ILE A 59 -5.21 -1.93 -14.32
C ILE A 59 -5.66 -2.95 -13.27
N GLY A 60 -5.17 -2.82 -12.04
CA GLY A 60 -5.62 -3.61 -10.90
C GLY A 60 -4.85 -4.91 -10.70
N MET A 61 -5.52 -5.92 -10.14
CA MET A 61 -4.88 -7.14 -9.62
C MET A 61 -4.10 -7.95 -10.68
N GLU A 62 -4.47 -7.84 -11.96
CA GLU A 62 -3.75 -8.46 -13.08
C GLU A 62 -2.27 -8.02 -13.15
N ALA A 63 -1.94 -6.81 -12.68
CA ALA A 63 -0.57 -6.31 -12.67
C ALA A 63 0.29 -6.89 -11.52
N ILE A 64 -0.32 -7.46 -10.47
CA ILE A 64 0.40 -7.87 -9.26
C ILE A 64 1.53 -8.86 -9.53
N PRO A 65 1.36 -9.95 -10.32
CA PRO A 65 2.44 -10.91 -10.55
C PRO A 65 3.71 -10.25 -11.14
N ALA A 66 3.54 -9.39 -12.14
CA ALA A 66 4.67 -8.71 -12.78
C ALA A 66 5.29 -7.62 -11.88
N VAL A 67 4.47 -6.92 -11.08
CA VAL A 67 4.97 -5.95 -10.08
C VAL A 67 5.76 -6.66 -8.97
N VAL A 68 5.31 -7.84 -8.52
CA VAL A 68 6.03 -8.69 -7.56
C VAL A 68 7.36 -9.14 -8.14
N GLU A 69 7.36 -9.66 -9.37
CA GLU A 69 8.58 -10.11 -10.03
C GLU A 69 9.62 -8.99 -10.11
N GLN A 70 9.24 -7.80 -10.55
CA GLN A 70 10.16 -6.67 -10.64
C GLN A 70 10.62 -6.16 -9.27
N MET A 71 9.74 -6.15 -8.26
CA MET A 71 10.13 -5.77 -6.89
C MET A 71 11.23 -6.68 -6.35
N LEU A 72 11.13 -7.99 -6.58
CA LEU A 72 12.04 -8.98 -5.99
C LEU A 72 13.39 -9.07 -6.72
N HIS A 73 13.45 -8.70 -8.00
CA HIS A 73 14.65 -8.89 -8.82
C HIS A 73 15.33 -7.58 -9.27
N SER A 74 14.71 -6.42 -9.06
CA SER A 74 15.33 -5.15 -9.45
C SER A 74 16.46 -4.76 -8.50
N GLU A 75 17.63 -4.43 -9.05
CA GLU A 75 18.74 -3.85 -8.30
C GLU A 75 18.50 -2.38 -7.93
N ASN A 76 17.57 -1.71 -8.60
CA ASN A 76 17.26 -0.30 -8.40
C ASN A 76 16.22 -0.11 -7.27
N ASP A 77 16.64 0.54 -6.18
CA ASP A 77 15.80 0.81 -5.01
C ASP A 77 14.58 1.70 -5.33
N THR A 78 14.71 2.64 -6.27
CA THR A 78 13.60 3.48 -6.74
C THR A 78 12.56 2.66 -7.47
N VAL A 79 12.97 1.66 -8.25
CA VAL A 79 12.06 0.71 -8.89
C VAL A 79 11.35 -0.11 -7.82
N ARG A 80 12.07 -0.72 -6.88
CA ARG A 80 11.47 -1.54 -5.80
C ARG A 80 10.47 -0.74 -4.97
N ALA A 81 10.81 0.50 -4.58
CA ALA A 81 9.90 1.39 -3.86
C ALA A 81 8.68 1.81 -4.71
N SER A 82 8.85 1.98 -6.02
CA SER A 82 7.74 2.28 -6.94
C SER A 82 6.80 1.08 -7.12
N CYS A 83 7.33 -0.14 -7.14
CA CYS A 83 6.53 -1.37 -7.14
C CYS A 83 5.66 -1.46 -5.87
N ALA A 84 6.20 -1.14 -4.69
CA ALA A 84 5.41 -1.11 -3.45
C ALA A 84 4.28 -0.08 -3.53
N LYS A 85 4.57 1.12 -4.06
CA LYS A 85 3.55 2.16 -4.29
C LYS A 85 2.50 1.74 -5.32
N ALA A 86 2.87 0.98 -6.34
CA ALA A 86 1.93 0.42 -7.31
C ALA A 86 0.99 -0.59 -6.65
N MET A 87 1.50 -1.48 -5.80
CA MET A 87 0.68 -2.41 -5.02
C MET A 87 -0.32 -1.68 -4.10
N ALA A 88 0.14 -0.64 -3.39
CA ALA A 88 -0.72 0.21 -2.58
C ALA A 88 -1.83 0.85 -3.42
N GLN A 89 -1.46 1.40 -4.58
CA GLN A 89 -2.41 2.05 -5.47
C GLN A 89 -3.43 1.05 -6.05
N ILE A 90 -3.02 -0.18 -6.37
CA ILE A 90 -3.92 -1.26 -6.79
C ILE A 90 -4.93 -1.59 -5.68
N ALA A 91 -4.49 -1.71 -4.43
CA ALA A 91 -5.38 -1.95 -3.30
C ALA A 91 -6.43 -0.85 -3.14
N VAL A 92 -5.99 0.42 -3.17
CA VAL A 92 -6.87 1.60 -3.06
C VAL A 92 -7.86 1.69 -4.23
N SER A 93 -7.42 1.38 -5.45
CA SER A 93 -8.26 1.42 -6.64
C SER A 93 -9.28 0.28 -6.70
N HIS A 94 -9.02 -0.83 -6.00
CA HIS A 94 -9.84 -2.03 -6.02
C HIS A 94 -10.11 -2.57 -4.59
N PRO A 95 -10.79 -1.80 -3.72
CA PRO A 95 -10.91 -2.12 -2.29
C PRO A 95 -11.72 -3.38 -1.98
N ASN A 96 -12.52 -3.86 -2.92
CA ASN A 96 -13.33 -5.08 -2.78
C ASN A 96 -12.66 -6.32 -3.40
N ALA A 97 -11.50 -6.16 -4.05
CA ALA A 97 -10.79 -7.27 -4.65
C ALA A 97 -9.92 -7.97 -3.60
N SER A 98 -9.87 -9.30 -3.66
CA SER A 98 -8.96 -10.08 -2.82
C SER A 98 -7.52 -9.78 -3.26
N PHE A 99 -6.73 -9.17 -2.37
CA PHE A 99 -5.34 -8.89 -2.66
C PHE A 99 -4.52 -10.20 -2.67
N PRO A 100 -3.67 -10.47 -3.68
CA PRO A 100 -2.94 -11.72 -3.75
C PRO A 100 -1.92 -11.90 -2.63
N VAL A 101 -1.81 -13.11 -2.09
CA VAL A 101 -0.93 -13.45 -0.96
C VAL A 101 0.54 -13.23 -1.34
N GLU A 102 0.91 -13.53 -2.58
CA GLU A 102 2.26 -13.30 -3.10
C GLU A 102 2.66 -11.82 -3.06
N GLY A 103 1.70 -10.90 -3.21
CA GLY A 103 1.94 -9.46 -3.08
C GLY A 103 2.24 -9.05 -1.64
N ILE A 104 1.48 -9.60 -0.68
CA ILE A 104 1.71 -9.37 0.75
C ILE A 104 3.08 -9.92 1.18
N GLU A 105 3.44 -11.13 0.73
CA GLU A 105 4.75 -11.73 1.03
C GLU A 105 5.92 -10.98 0.38
N ALA A 106 5.74 -10.44 -0.83
CA ALA A 106 6.74 -9.59 -1.46
C ALA A 106 6.97 -8.29 -0.66
N LEU A 107 5.89 -7.66 -0.21
CA LEU A 107 5.97 -6.46 0.65
C LEU A 107 6.61 -6.77 2.00
N ARG A 108 6.28 -7.91 2.62
CA ARG A 108 6.94 -8.39 3.84
C ARG A 108 8.45 -8.49 3.67
N LYS A 109 8.92 -9.07 2.56
CA LYS A 109 10.36 -9.12 2.24
C LYS A 109 10.94 -7.72 2.04
N ALA A 110 10.22 -6.83 1.36
CA ALA A 110 10.65 -5.45 1.11
C ALA A 110 10.78 -4.59 2.38
N MET A 111 10.12 -4.97 3.49
CA MET A 111 10.34 -4.34 4.80
C MET A 111 11.74 -4.58 5.37
N ALA A 112 12.45 -5.60 4.88
CA ALA A 112 13.84 -5.89 5.23
C ALA A 112 14.84 -5.41 4.17
N ASP A 113 14.40 -4.61 3.20
CA ASP A 113 15.26 -4.06 2.14
C ASP A 113 16.39 -3.19 2.73
N PRO A 114 17.61 -3.18 2.19
CA PRO A 114 18.68 -2.32 2.70
C PRO A 114 18.39 -0.81 2.63
N TYR A 115 17.44 -0.38 1.79
CA TYR A 115 17.13 1.04 1.60
C TYR A 115 15.85 1.44 2.36
N PRO A 116 15.91 2.45 3.26
CA PRO A 116 14.76 2.91 4.04
C PRO A 116 13.55 3.34 3.20
N VAL A 117 13.77 3.84 1.98
CA VAL A 117 12.68 4.25 1.09
C VAL A 117 11.82 3.06 0.65
N VAL A 118 12.42 1.88 0.45
CA VAL A 118 11.72 0.64 0.08
C VAL A 118 10.98 0.08 1.29
N GLN A 119 11.68 0.03 2.43
CA GLN A 119 11.15 -0.38 3.73
C GLN A 119 9.84 0.37 4.07
N ILE A 120 9.88 1.70 4.08
CA ILE A 120 8.72 2.55 4.42
C ILE A 120 7.61 2.37 3.39
N ALA A 121 7.94 2.34 2.09
CA ALA A 121 6.95 2.13 1.04
C ALA A 121 6.23 0.78 1.18
N ALA A 122 6.94 -0.27 1.63
CA ALA A 122 6.36 -1.58 1.87
C ALA A 122 5.34 -1.56 3.02
N VAL A 123 5.70 -0.96 4.16
CA VAL A 123 4.79 -0.84 5.32
C VAL A 123 3.56 0.00 4.98
N MET A 124 3.75 1.12 4.28
CA MET A 124 2.62 1.95 3.84
C MET A 124 1.71 1.18 2.89
N SER A 125 2.28 0.41 1.95
CA SER A 125 1.49 -0.43 1.04
C SER A 125 0.69 -1.50 1.77
N LEU A 126 1.26 -2.16 2.78
CA LEU A 126 0.54 -3.11 3.63
C LEU A 126 -0.60 -2.41 4.39
N GLY A 127 -0.39 -1.16 4.80
CA GLY A 127 -1.44 -0.32 5.38
C GLY A 127 -2.63 -0.09 4.45
N GLU A 128 -2.37 0.25 3.19
CA GLU A 128 -3.40 0.46 2.17
C GLU A 128 -4.10 -0.85 1.74
N ILE A 129 -3.40 -1.99 1.81
CA ILE A 129 -4.01 -3.32 1.64
C ILE A 129 -4.98 -3.62 2.79
N GLY A 130 -4.66 -3.16 4.01
CA GLY A 130 -5.57 -3.21 5.16
C GLY A 130 -5.62 -4.58 5.83
N MET A 131 -6.84 -5.06 6.14
CA MET A 131 -7.07 -6.26 6.96
C MET A 131 -6.26 -7.52 6.56
N PRO A 132 -6.10 -7.86 5.26
CA PRO A 132 -5.29 -9.00 4.85
C PRO A 132 -3.81 -8.92 5.27
N ALA A 133 -3.28 -7.71 5.45
CA ALA A 133 -1.88 -7.46 5.78
C ALA A 133 -1.61 -7.32 7.29
N VAL A 134 -2.65 -7.33 8.14
CA VAL A 134 -2.49 -7.07 9.59
C VAL A 134 -1.59 -8.11 10.25
N GLU A 135 -1.75 -9.40 9.93
CA GLU A 135 -0.92 -10.44 10.54
C GLU A 135 0.56 -10.20 10.26
N THR A 136 0.90 -9.94 9.00
CA THR A 136 2.26 -9.60 8.56
C THR A 136 2.84 -8.41 9.33
N LEU A 137 2.04 -7.35 9.53
CA LEU A 137 2.47 -6.17 10.28
C LEU A 137 2.70 -6.51 11.76
N LEU A 138 1.81 -7.26 12.38
CA LEU A 138 1.94 -7.66 13.80
C LEU A 138 3.14 -8.58 14.04
N GLU A 139 3.37 -9.55 13.16
CA GLU A 139 4.53 -10.46 13.23
C GLU A 139 5.85 -9.70 13.06
N THR A 140 5.89 -8.74 12.12
CA THR A 140 7.11 -7.97 11.87
C THR A 140 7.40 -7.01 13.02
N LEU A 141 6.38 -6.37 13.60
CA LEU A 141 6.56 -5.47 14.74
C LEU A 141 7.16 -6.18 15.96
N LYS A 142 6.83 -7.46 16.17
CA LYS A 142 7.37 -8.27 17.27
C LYS A 142 8.83 -8.68 17.08
N THR A 143 9.32 -8.69 15.84
CA THR A 143 10.61 -9.30 15.49
C THR A 143 11.63 -8.29 14.95
N THR A 144 11.19 -7.11 14.54
CA THR A 144 12.07 -6.07 13.99
C THR A 144 12.87 -5.35 15.08
N ASP A 145 14.15 -5.15 14.82
CA ASP A 145 15.06 -4.28 15.58
C ASP A 145 15.17 -2.87 14.97
N ASN A 146 14.60 -2.67 13.78
CA ASN A 146 14.63 -1.41 13.06
C ASN A 146 13.55 -0.47 13.60
N VAL A 147 13.98 0.52 14.39
CA VAL A 147 13.11 1.54 15.01
C VAL A 147 12.24 2.25 13.97
N ALA A 148 12.76 2.58 12.78
CA ALA A 148 11.97 3.25 11.75
C ALA A 148 10.85 2.38 11.20
N ILE A 149 11.10 1.07 11.03
CA ILE A 149 10.08 0.09 10.64
C ILE A 149 9.05 -0.07 11.76
N ALA A 150 9.48 -0.24 13.01
CA ALA A 150 8.59 -0.35 14.15
C ALA A 150 7.67 0.88 14.27
N LEU A 151 8.22 2.09 14.17
CA LEU A 151 7.45 3.35 14.14
C LEU A 151 6.39 3.35 13.04
N THR A 152 6.80 2.99 11.82
CA THR A 152 5.91 3.02 10.66
C THR A 152 4.80 1.99 10.82
N ILE A 153 5.11 0.77 11.27
CA ILE A 153 4.11 -0.28 11.52
C ILE A 153 3.14 0.17 12.61
N THR A 154 3.64 0.67 13.74
CA THR A 154 2.82 1.14 14.87
C THR A 154 1.82 2.22 14.42
N ASN A 155 2.27 3.19 13.62
CA ASN A 155 1.38 4.21 13.08
C ASN A 155 0.37 3.63 12.06
N THR A 156 0.80 2.70 11.21
CA THR A 156 -0.06 2.01 10.23
C THR A 156 -1.16 1.20 10.92
N LEU A 157 -0.83 0.42 11.94
CA LEU A 157 -1.80 -0.36 12.73
C LEU A 157 -2.86 0.54 13.38
N GLY A 158 -2.48 1.75 13.78
CA GLY A 158 -3.41 2.77 14.27
C GLY A 158 -4.51 3.17 13.28
N SER A 159 -4.31 2.90 11.98
CA SER A 159 -5.20 3.32 10.89
C SER A 159 -5.98 2.16 10.25
N ILE A 160 -5.54 0.90 10.37
CA ILE A 160 -6.19 -0.25 9.72
C ILE A 160 -7.52 -0.64 10.39
N GLY A 161 -7.67 -0.41 11.70
CA GLY A 161 -8.91 -0.72 12.41
C GLY A 161 -9.08 -2.19 12.77
N ASP A 162 -7.99 -2.94 12.99
CA ASP A 162 -8.05 -4.32 13.50
C ASP A 162 -7.96 -4.35 15.04
N PRO A 163 -8.93 -4.95 15.76
CA PRO A 163 -8.92 -5.04 17.21
C PRO A 163 -7.68 -5.72 17.81
N ARG A 164 -7.02 -6.63 17.07
CA ARG A 164 -5.81 -7.33 17.52
C ARG A 164 -4.66 -6.37 17.79
N ALA A 165 -4.61 -5.24 17.08
CA ALA A 165 -3.60 -4.21 17.29
C ALA A 165 -3.76 -3.47 18.63
N VAL A 166 -4.95 -3.46 19.26
CA VAL A 166 -5.19 -2.74 20.52
C VAL A 166 -4.28 -3.25 21.63
N ASN A 167 -4.25 -4.58 21.83
CA ASN A 167 -3.42 -5.16 22.90
C ASN A 167 -1.94 -4.99 22.60
N VAL A 168 -1.53 -5.14 21.33
CA VAL A 168 -0.14 -4.95 20.93
C VAL A 168 0.33 -3.52 21.16
N LEU A 169 -0.47 -2.51 20.80
CA LEU A 169 -0.15 -1.10 21.08
C LEU A 169 -0.09 -0.83 22.59
N ARG A 170 -1.00 -1.40 23.38
CA ARG A 170 -0.99 -1.26 24.85
C ARG A 170 0.27 -1.86 25.46
N ASP A 171 0.66 -3.05 25.01
CA ASP A 171 1.87 -3.73 25.48
C ASP A 171 3.12 -2.90 25.14
N LEU A 172 3.21 -2.35 23.92
CA LEU A 172 4.32 -1.46 23.52
C LEU A 172 4.42 -0.22 24.39
N ILE A 173 3.30 0.40 24.78
CA ILE A 173 3.31 1.58 25.66
C ILE A 173 3.91 1.24 27.03
N GLN A 174 3.62 0.06 27.57
CA GLN A 174 4.11 -0.38 28.88
C GLN A 174 5.52 -0.98 28.85
N ASP A 175 6.02 -1.36 27.67
CA ASP A 175 7.35 -1.94 27.53
C ASP A 175 8.45 -0.88 27.50
N HIS A 176 9.04 -0.62 28.68
CA HIS A 176 10.15 0.32 28.82
C HIS A 176 11.45 -0.09 28.10
N SER A 177 11.55 -1.34 27.60
CA SER A 177 12.70 -1.79 26.80
C SER A 177 12.62 -1.37 25.34
N VAL A 178 11.41 -1.07 24.84
CA VAL A 178 11.18 -0.57 23.47
C VAL A 178 11.65 0.87 23.34
N ASP A 179 12.09 1.26 22.13
CA ASP A 179 12.49 2.63 21.81
C ASP A 179 11.41 3.67 22.18
N SER A 180 11.83 4.81 22.75
CA SER A 180 10.91 5.84 23.24
C SER A 180 10.00 6.41 22.17
N TYR A 181 10.50 6.59 20.94
CA TYR A 181 9.69 7.10 19.84
C TYR A 181 8.61 6.09 19.44
N VAL A 182 8.92 4.79 19.50
CA VAL A 182 7.94 3.73 19.20
C VAL A 182 6.82 3.74 20.23
N ARG A 183 7.16 3.92 21.52
CA ARG A 183 6.17 4.08 22.59
C ARG A 183 5.29 5.31 22.39
N GLU A 184 5.87 6.49 22.15
CA GLU A 184 5.13 7.73 21.89
C GLU A 184 4.21 7.60 20.67
N THR A 185 4.67 6.88 19.64
CA THR A 185 3.85 6.58 18.46
C THR A 185 2.69 5.65 18.80
N ALA A 186 2.91 4.65 19.66
CA ALA A 186 1.86 3.75 20.13
C ALA A 186 0.81 4.49 20.99
N GLU A 187 1.26 5.39 21.87
CA GLU A 187 0.38 6.28 22.66
C GLU A 187 -0.49 7.15 21.76
N SER A 188 0.06 7.63 20.64
CA SER A 188 -0.67 8.43 19.65
C SER A 188 -1.56 7.59 18.71
N ALA A 189 -1.20 6.34 18.44
CA ALA A 189 -1.91 5.45 17.54
C ALA A 189 -3.11 4.76 18.21
N LEU A 190 -3.00 4.42 19.49
CA LEU A 190 -4.02 3.66 20.22
C LEU A 190 -5.39 4.40 20.26
N PRO A 191 -5.49 5.69 20.63
CA PRO A 191 -6.78 6.39 20.64
C PRO A 191 -7.41 6.48 19.25
N ARG A 192 -6.59 6.62 18.19
CA ARG A 192 -7.06 6.63 16.80
C ARG A 192 -7.65 5.29 16.40
N LEU A 193 -6.98 4.19 16.77
CA LEU A 193 -7.46 2.83 16.54
C LEU A 193 -8.78 2.58 17.28
N GLU A 194 -8.86 2.91 18.57
CA GLU A 194 -10.08 2.74 19.37
C GLU A 194 -11.24 3.55 18.79
N GLN A 195 -11.00 4.79 18.37
CA GLN A 195 -12.01 5.60 17.69
C GLN A 195 -12.46 4.97 16.37
N MET A 196 -11.53 4.46 15.56
CA MET A 196 -11.83 3.78 14.30
C MET A 196 -12.73 2.57 14.55
N LEU A 197 -12.39 1.72 15.53
CA LEU A 197 -13.17 0.56 15.92
C LEU A 197 -14.59 0.93 16.35
N LEU A 198 -14.73 1.95 17.20
CA LEU A 198 -16.04 2.45 17.62
C LEU A 198 -16.88 2.90 16.42
N THR A 199 -16.29 3.65 15.47
CA THR A 199 -17.03 4.10 14.28
C THR A 199 -17.45 2.94 13.37
N ASN A 200 -16.65 1.88 13.29
CA ASN A 200 -16.98 0.69 12.50
C ASN A 200 -18.11 -0.13 13.14
N THR A 201 -18.13 -0.26 14.47
CA THR A 201 -19.23 -0.92 15.20
C THR A 201 -20.55 -0.19 15.01
N VAL A 202 -20.56 1.14 15.11
CA VAL A 202 -21.77 1.95 14.92
C VAL A 202 -22.32 1.78 13.49
N LYS A 203 -21.47 1.85 12.46
CA LYS A 203 -21.88 1.62 11.07
C LYS A 203 -22.43 0.21 10.80
N GLY A 204 -21.87 -0.80 11.47
CA GLY A 204 -22.36 -2.18 11.40
C GLY A 204 -23.79 -2.30 11.95
N SER A 205 -24.02 -1.77 13.15
CA SER A 205 -25.33 -1.82 13.81
C SER A 205 -26.46 -1.11 13.04
N THR A 206 -26.17 0.02 12.39
CA THR A 206 -27.17 0.74 11.58
C THR A 206 -27.59 -0.04 10.33
N ARG A 207 -26.66 -0.78 9.69
CA ARG A 207 -26.97 -1.59 8.49
C ARG A 207 -27.83 -2.81 8.81
N GLU A 208 -27.63 -3.44 9.97
CA GLU A 208 -28.44 -4.59 10.42
C GLU A 208 -29.87 -4.17 10.82
N SER A 209 -30.05 -2.98 11.38
CA SER A 209 -31.39 -2.46 11.68
C SER A 209 -32.21 -2.11 10.44
N GLU A 210 -31.58 -1.66 9.35
CA GLU A 210 -32.26 -1.31 8.10
C GLU A 210 -32.64 -2.54 7.26
N SER A 211 -31.83 -3.61 7.29
CA SER A 211 -32.17 -4.87 6.59
C SER A 211 -33.30 -5.65 7.27
N SER A 212 -33.43 -5.52 8.60
CA SER A 212 -34.46 -6.18 9.40
C SER A 212 -35.84 -5.52 9.31
N LEU A 213 -35.94 -4.31 8.74
CA LEU A 213 -37.20 -3.60 8.51
C LEU A 213 -37.80 -3.84 7.11
N HIS A 214 -37.06 -4.51 6.21
CA HIS A 214 -37.46 -4.80 4.83
C HIS A 214 -37.61 -6.31 4.54
N SER A 215 -37.65 -7.15 5.58
CA SER A 215 -37.96 -8.59 5.52
C SER A 215 -39.31 -8.88 6.17
#